data_AF-A0A6M0B9I6-F1
#
_entry.id   AF-A0A6M0B9I6-F1
#
_cell.length_a   1.000
_cell.length_b   1.000
_cell.length_c   1.000
_cell.angle_alpha   90.00
_cell.angle_beta   90.00
_cell.angle_gamma   90.00
#
_symmetry.space_group_name_H-M   'P 1'
#
loop_
_entity.id
_entity.type
_entity.pdbx_description
1 polymer ?
#
loop_
_entity_poly.entity_id
_entity_poly.type
_entity_poly.pdbx_seq_one_letter_code
_entity_poly.pdbx_strand_id
1 'polypeptide(L)' 'MGCQKDITSLIINKKADYILALKANQKNLYEEVKTWFDLAMKSDFVGKDYSYYQEIESGHNRIEKREVWT' A
#
# COMPACT_ATOMS: atom_id res chain seq x y z
N MET A 1 6.55 -0.98 21.36
CA MET A 1 5.72 -1.06 20.14
C MET A 1 5.11 0.31 19.91
N GLY A 2 5.61 1.07 18.93
CA GLY A 2 5.05 2.39 18.60
C GLY A 2 3.64 2.24 18.08
N CYS A 3 2.70 3.02 18.61
CA CYS A 3 1.33 3.02 18.12
C CYS A 3 1.34 3.46 16.65
N GLN A 4 0.85 2.60 15.75
CA GLN A 4 0.79 2.90 14.31
C GLN A 4 0.06 4.22 14.05
N LYS A 5 -0.90 4.60 14.90
CA LYS A 5 -1.69 5.83 14.76
C LYS A 5 -0.88 7.11 14.97
N ASP A 6 -0.05 7.17 16.00
CA ASP A 6 0.74 8.38 16.30
C ASP A 6 1.81 8.61 15.24
N ILE A 7 2.46 7.52 14.81
CA ILE A 7 3.44 7.55 13.72
C ILE A 7 2.77 7.98 12.40
N THR A 8 1.61 7.40 12.09
CA THR A 8 0.84 7.78 10.88
C THR A 8 0.44 9.25 10.92
N SER A 9 -0.03 9.74 12.06
CA SER A 9 -0.42 11.15 12.22
C SER A 9 0.77 12.08 11.99
N LEU A 10 1.96 11.73 12.50
CA LEU A 10 3.18 12.51 12.29
C LEU A 10 3.59 12.54 10.81
N ILE A 11 3.50 11.41 10.11
CA ILE A 11 3.82 11.31 8.67
C ILE A 11 2.89 12.24 7.87
N ILE A 12 1.58 12.18 8.14
CA ILE A 12 0.59 13.04 7.48
C ILE A 12 0.91 14.52 7.75
N ASN A 13 1.17 14.88 9.01
CA ASN A 13 1.51 16.26 9.38
C ASN A 13 2.78 16.77 8.68
N LYS A 14 3.72 15.87 8.40
CA LYS A 14 4.95 16.21 7.68
C LYS A 14 4.82 16.14 6.15
N LYS A 15 3.65 15.77 5.62
CA LYS A 15 3.42 15.56 4.18
C LYS A 15 4.46 14.62 3.56
N ALA A 16 4.85 13.59 4.31
CA ALA A 16 5.83 12.61 3.85
C ALA A 16 5.13 11.46 3.11
N ASP A 17 5.81 10.89 2.12
CA ASP A 17 5.35 9.70 1.41
C ASP A 17 5.59 8.45 2.28
N TYR A 18 4.53 7.67 2.53
CA TYR A 18 4.63 6.47 3.35
C TYR A 18 3.57 5.43 3.01
N ILE A 19 3.95 4.16 3.06
CA ILE A 19 3.05 3.02 2.89
C ILE A 19 2.78 2.39 4.25
N LEU A 20 1.52 2.35 4.67
CA LEU A 20 1.11 1.73 5.92
C LEU A 20 0.93 0.22 5.74
N ALA A 21 1.63 -0.56 6.56
CA ALA A 21 1.45 -2.00 6.59
C ALA A 21 0.14 -2.39 7.29
N LEU A 22 -0.78 -3.00 6.54
CA LEU A 22 -2.00 -3.60 7.08
C LEU A 22 -1.75 -5.06 7.47
N LYS A 23 -1.91 -5.37 8.75
CA LYS A 23 -1.70 -6.73 9.27
C LYS A 23 -2.96 -7.58 9.12
N ALA A 24 -2.78 -8.85 8.77
CA ALA A 24 -3.87 -9.82 8.62
C ALA A 24 -4.62 -10.13 9.94
N ASN A 25 -4.09 -9.73 11.11
CA ASN A 25 -4.80 -9.89 12.39
C ASN A 25 -5.97 -8.91 12.57
N GLN A 26 -6.12 -7.93 11.67
CA GLN A 26 -7.31 -7.06 11.55
C GLN A 26 -8.23 -7.61 10.45
N LYS A 27 -8.81 -8.80 10.67
CA LYS A 27 -9.43 -9.65 9.64
C LYS A 27 -10.37 -8.90 8.68
N ASN A 28 -11.38 -8.18 9.21
CA ASN A 28 -12.37 -7.51 8.38
C ASN A 28 -11.74 -6.45 7.47
N LEU A 29 -10.91 -5.56 8.04
CA LEU A 29 -10.25 -4.50 7.27
C LEU A 29 -9.30 -5.07 6.22
N TYR A 30 -8.56 -6.12 6.57
CA TYR A 30 -7.67 -6.80 5.62
C TYR A 30 -8.44 -7.40 4.43
N GLU A 31 -9.53 -8.11 4.70
CA GLU A 31 -10.36 -8.73 3.67
C GLU A 31 -11.05 -7.70 2.77
N GLU A 32 -11.56 -6.61 3.34
CA GLU A 32 -12.19 -5.50 2.61
C GLU A 32 -11.19 -4.80 1.68
N VAL A 33 -10.01 -4.42 2.19
CA VAL A 33 -8.97 -3.75 1.40
C VAL A 33 -8.49 -4.67 0.28
N LYS A 34 -8.26 -5.96 0.57
CA LYS A 34 -7.87 -6.94 -0.44
C LYS A 34 -8.93 -7.07 -1.54
N THR A 35 -10.20 -7.22 -1.15
CA THR A 35 -11.32 -7.35 -2.09
C THR A 35 -11.46 -6.11 -2.98
N TRP A 36 -11.29 -4.92 -2.40
CA TRP A 36 -11.32 -3.67 -3.15
C TRP A 36 -10.21 -3.62 -4.22
N PHE A 37 -8.98 -3.96 -3.85
CA PHE A 37 -7.85 -4.01 -4.78
C PHE A 37 -8.07 -5.05 -5.89
N ASP A 38 -8.52 -6.26 -5.54
CA ASP A 38 -8.80 -7.31 -6.52
C ASP A 38 -9.85 -6.87 -7.56
N LEU A 39 -10.89 -6.16 -7.12
CA LEU A 39 -11.92 -5.60 -8.02
C LEU A 39 -11.38 -4.43 -8.86
N ALA A 40 -10.59 -3.54 -8.26
CA ALA A 40 -9.99 -2.42 -8.96
C ALA A 40 -9.03 -2.92 -10.06
N MET A 41 -8.16 -3.86 -9.76
CA MET A 41 -7.23 -4.44 -10.74
C MET A 41 -7.95 -5.22 -11.84
N LYS A 42 -8.99 -6.00 -11.52
CA LYS A 42 -9.80 -6.70 -12.54
C LYS A 42 -10.51 -5.77 -13.50
N SER A 43 -10.80 -4.55 -13.06
CA SER A 43 -11.43 -3.50 -13.87
C SER A 43 -10.41 -2.52 -14.45
N ASP A 44 -9.11 -2.79 -14.36
CA ASP A 44 -8.03 -1.88 -14.76
C ASP A 44 -8.23 -0.45 -14.22
N PHE A 45 -8.69 -0.38 -12.97
CA PHE A 45 -9.05 0.85 -12.25
C PHE A 45 -10.03 1.77 -13.00
N VAL A 46 -10.85 1.24 -13.92
CA VAL A 46 -11.82 2.03 -14.70
C VAL A 46 -12.73 2.86 -13.78
N GLY A 47 -12.82 4.15 -14.10
CA GLY A 47 -13.61 5.13 -13.35
C GLY A 47 -12.99 5.55 -12.01
N LYS A 48 -11.72 5.21 -11.74
CA LYS A 48 -10.98 5.66 -10.55
C LYS A 48 -9.80 6.51 -10.99
N ASP A 49 -9.60 7.62 -10.30
CA ASP A 49 -8.35 8.38 -10.39
C ASP A 49 -7.30 7.61 -9.60
N TYR A 50 -6.19 7.25 -10.25
CA TYR A 50 -5.07 6.58 -9.61
C TYR A 50 -3.75 6.93 -10.31
N SER A 51 -2.67 6.87 -9.56
CA SER A 51 -1.29 6.91 -10.02
C SER A 51 -0.61 5.57 -9.76
N TYR A 52 0.37 5.22 -10.59
CA TYR A 52 1.13 3.97 -10.47
C TYR A 52 2.63 4.26 -10.42
N TYR A 53 3.30 3.66 -9.43
CA TYR A 53 4.74 3.68 -9.28
C TYR A 53 5.28 2.25 -9.22
N GLN A 54 6.36 1.99 -9.96
CA GLN A 54 7.05 0.71 -9.98
C GLN A 54 8.55 0.92 -9.80
N GLU A 55 9.16 0.09 -8.96
CA GLU A 55 10.61 0.04 -8.78
C GLU A 55 11.08 -1.41 -8.81
N ILE A 56 12.20 -1.65 -9.51
CA ILE A 56 12.83 -2.96 -9.60
C ILE A 56 14.26 -2.79 -9.11
N GLU A 57 14.59 -3.44 -8.00
CA GLU A 57 15.93 -3.45 -7.42
C GLU A 57 16.54 -4.85 -7.57
N SER A 58 17.85 -4.92 -7.80
CA SER A 58 18.58 -6.19 -7.78
C SER A 58 19.80 -6.10 -6.86
N GLY A 59 19.98 -7.12 -6.02
CA GLY A 59 21.05 -7.15 -5.02
C GLY A 59 21.11 -8.49 -4.30
N HIS A 60 22.30 -8.93 -3.90
CA HIS A 60 22.53 -10.20 -3.19
C HIS A 60 21.78 -11.40 -3.81
N ASN A 61 21.85 -11.54 -5.14
CA ASN A 61 21.18 -12.60 -5.91
C ASN A 61 19.63 -12.58 -5.85
N ARG A 62 19.01 -11.47 -5.42
CA ARG A 62 17.57 -11.26 -5.40
C ARG A 62 17.18 -10.12 -6.34
N ILE A 63 15.98 -10.24 -6.89
CA ILE A 63 15.30 -9.16 -7.62
C ILE A 63 14.03 -8.85 -6.82
N GLU A 64 13.88 -7.61 -6.39
CA GLU A 64 12.71 -7.14 -5.67
C GLU A 64 11.93 -6.18 -6.57
N LYS A 65 10.62 -6.46 -6.72
CA LYS A 65 9.68 -5.62 -7.46
C LYS A 65 8.75 -4.97 -6.46
N ARG A 66 8.71 -3.64 -6.45
CA ARG A 66 7.76 -2.84 -5.68
C ARG A 66 6.76 -2.18 -6.62
N GLU A 67 5.49 -2.33 -6.31
CA GLU A 67 4.37 -1.73 -7.05
C GLU A 67 3.47 -0.97 -6.07
N VAL A 68 3.13 0.26 -6.43
CA VAL A 68 2.35 1.17 -5.59
C VAL A 68 1.27 1.82 -6.44
N TRP A 69 0.02 1.73 -5.99
CA TRP A 69 -1.13 2.42 -6.56
C TRP A 69 -1.66 3.43 -5.52
N THR A 70 -1.83 4.68 -5.92
CA THR A 70 -2.29 5.80 -5.06
C THR A 70 -3.40 6.58 -5.71
#